data_AF-H5WKJ5-F1
#
_entry.id   AF-H5WKJ5-F1
#
_cell.length_a   1.000
_cell.length_b   1.000
_cell.length_c   1.000
_cell.angle_alpha   90.00
_cell.angle_beta   90.00
_cell.angle_gamma   90.00
#
_symmetry.space_group_name_H-M   'P 1'
#
loop_
_entity.id
_entity.type
_entity.pdbx_description
1 polymer ?
#
loop_
_entity_poly.entity_id
_entity_poly.type
_entity_poly.pdbx_seq_one_letter_code
_entity_poly.pdbx_strand_id
1 'polypeptide(L)'
;MSSHTPAATTASPEIERSAYNSAFHDLGLRMHWDEATYHSLAHVPCERARLQNYLRAQHPHLLRAYDDGFLADAILDAKRRRQAPLARCAPQSAPQINWADARWGEVGV
;
A
#
# COMPACT_ATOMS: atom_id res chain seq x y z
N MET A 1 -7.16 11.36 -31.05
CA MET A 1 -6.63 9.99 -30.97
C MET A 1 -5.20 10.08 -30.49
N SER A 2 -4.97 10.04 -29.17
CA SER A 2 -3.63 10.18 -28.59
C SER A 2 -3.09 8.80 -28.22
N SER A 3 -1.97 8.46 -28.85
CA SER A 3 -1.25 7.19 -28.74
C SER A 3 -0.63 7.04 -27.35
N HIS A 4 -0.88 5.92 -26.65
CA HIS A 4 -0.09 5.51 -25.50
C HIS A 4 0.82 4.35 -25.89
N THR A 5 2.12 4.60 -25.88
CA THR A 5 3.20 3.63 -26.08
C THR A 5 3.29 2.71 -24.86
N PRO A 6 3.31 1.36 -24.99
CA PRO A 6 3.50 0.45 -23.86
C PRO A 6 4.99 0.35 -23.51
N ALA A 7 5.49 1.31 -22.73
CA ALA A 7 6.81 1.22 -22.10
C ALA A 7 6.65 0.56 -20.72
N ALA A 8 7.42 -0.50 -20.47
CA ALA A 8 7.54 -1.27 -19.23
C ALA A 8 7.01 -0.52 -17.99
N THR A 9 5.79 -0.86 -17.56
CA THR A 9 5.01 -0.14 -16.55
C THR A 9 5.63 -0.29 -15.17
N THR A 10 6.63 0.53 -14.84
CA THR A 10 6.88 0.88 -13.44
C THR A 10 5.62 1.62 -13.01
N ALA A 11 4.75 0.96 -12.23
CA ALA A 11 3.47 1.52 -11.85
C ALA A 11 3.69 2.94 -11.28
N SER A 12 2.90 3.91 -11.74
CA SER A 12 3.01 5.31 -11.29
C SER A 12 3.03 5.36 -9.75
N PRO A 13 3.73 6.32 -9.13
CA PRO A 13 3.84 6.41 -7.67
C PRO A 13 2.47 6.40 -6.96
N GLU A 14 1.43 6.96 -7.57
CA GLU A 14 0.05 6.85 -7.09
C GLU A 14 -0.53 5.43 -7.10
N ILE A 15 -0.23 4.64 -8.13
CA ILE A 15 -0.67 3.25 -8.23
C ILE A 15 0.04 2.42 -7.14
N GLU A 16 1.34 2.63 -6.94
CA GLU A 16 2.08 1.98 -5.87
C GLU A 16 1.53 2.37 -4.49
N ARG A 17 1.32 3.67 -4.24
CA ARG A 17 0.73 4.17 -3.00
C ARG A 17 -0.66 3.58 -2.74
N SER A 18 -1.52 3.53 -3.77
CA SER A 18 -2.85 2.94 -3.66
C SER A 18 -2.80 1.43 -3.36
N ALA A 19 -1.82 0.71 -3.91
CA ALA A 19 -1.62 -0.70 -3.60
C ALA A 19 -1.22 -0.93 -2.13
N TYR A 20 -0.37 -0.07 -1.56
CA TYR A 20 -0.07 -0.10 -0.13
C TYR A 20 -1.30 0.19 0.73
N ASN A 21 -2.03 1.26 0.42
CA ASN A 21 -3.24 1.62 1.17
C ASN A 21 -4.30 0.52 1.12
N SER A 22 -4.44 -0.15 -0.04
CA SER A 22 -5.32 -1.33 -0.17
C SER A 22 -4.84 -2.49 0.70
N ALA A 23 -3.53 -2.72 0.80
CA ALA A 23 -2.96 -3.76 1.66
C ALA A 23 -3.19 -3.47 3.15
N PHE A 24 -3.05 -2.20 3.57
CA PHE A 24 -3.36 -1.81 4.95
C PHE A 24 -4.83 -2.08 5.29
N HIS A 25 -5.74 -1.68 4.40
CA HIS A 25 -7.16 -1.94 4.57
C HIS A 25 -7.50 -3.44 4.59
N ASP A 26 -6.89 -4.25 3.73
CA ASP A 26 -7.05 -5.72 3.70
C ASP A 26 -6.67 -6.38 5.02
N LEU A 27 -5.61 -5.86 5.66
CA LEU A 27 -5.13 -6.32 6.96
C LEU A 27 -5.90 -5.70 8.15
N GLY A 28 -6.90 -4.85 7.89
CA GLY A 28 -7.66 -4.15 8.93
C GLY A 28 -6.87 -3.07 9.66
N LEU A 29 -5.73 -2.63 9.09
CA LEU A 29 -4.90 -1.57 9.67
C LEU A 29 -5.57 -0.22 9.43
N ARG A 30 -5.73 0.58 10.49
CA ARG A 30 -6.31 1.93 10.43
C ARG A 30 -5.29 2.99 10.05
N MET A 31 -4.56 2.75 8.96
CA MET A 31 -3.52 3.64 8.47
C MET A 31 -3.55 3.75 6.95
N HIS A 32 -3.11 4.89 6.44
CA HIS A 32 -2.89 5.12 5.02
C HIS A 32 -1.67 6.01 4.82
N TRP A 33 -1.10 5.96 3.63
CA TRP A 33 -0.10 6.90 3.16
C TRP A 33 -0.71 7.92 2.22
N ASP A 34 -0.61 9.18 2.62
CA ASP A 34 -0.81 10.34 1.75
C ASP A 34 0.39 10.53 0.82
N GLU A 35 0.25 11.41 -0.16
CA GLU A 35 1.31 11.72 -1.12
C GLU A 35 2.60 12.17 -0.42
N ALA A 36 2.49 13.09 0.55
CA ALA A 36 3.63 13.59 1.31
C ALA A 36 4.36 12.47 2.07
N THR A 37 3.61 11.63 2.79
CA THR A 37 4.15 10.49 3.55
C THR A 37 4.83 9.49 2.62
N TYR A 38 4.19 9.18 1.49
CA TYR A 38 4.75 8.27 0.51
C TYR A 38 6.03 8.82 -0.10
N HIS A 39 6.08 10.11 -0.47
CA HIS A 39 7.27 10.74 -1.02
C HIS A 39 8.44 10.75 -0.03
N SER A 40 8.18 11.03 1.26
CA SER A 40 9.21 10.94 2.31
C SER A 40 9.77 9.53 2.46
N LEU A 41 8.94 8.50 2.29
CA LEU A 41 9.31 7.10 2.43
C LEU A 41 9.89 6.49 1.13
N ALA A 42 9.57 7.05 -0.03
CA ALA A 42 10.01 6.59 -1.34
C ALA A 42 11.54 6.59 -1.50
N HIS A 43 12.25 7.43 -0.74
CA HIS A 43 13.70 7.46 -0.67
C HIS A 43 14.33 6.15 -0.15
N VAL A 44 13.57 5.31 0.56
CA VAL A 44 14.03 3.99 1.01
C VAL A 44 13.76 2.97 -0.09
N PRO A 45 14.79 2.39 -0.76
CA PRO A 45 14.59 1.49 -1.89
C PRO A 45 14.03 0.12 -1.47
N CYS A 46 14.34 -0.33 -0.25
CA CYS A 46 13.84 -1.59 0.28
C CYS A 46 12.44 -1.40 0.87
N GLU A 47 11.41 -1.92 0.21
CA GLU A 47 10.02 -1.80 0.64
C GLU A 47 9.78 -2.31 2.07
N ARG A 48 10.44 -3.41 2.44
CA ARG A 48 10.38 -3.95 3.81
C ARG A 48 10.97 -2.97 4.82
N ALA A 49 12.14 -2.42 4.55
CA ALA A 49 12.78 -1.46 5.44
C ALA A 49 11.97 -0.16 5.54
N ARG A 50 11.35 0.27 4.43
CA ARG A 50 10.43 1.42 4.36
C ARG A 50 9.26 1.24 5.33
N LEU A 51 8.60 0.08 5.27
CA LEU A 51 7.49 -0.27 6.16
C LEU A 51 7.95 -0.35 7.62
N GLN A 52 9.04 -1.06 7.91
CA GLN A 52 9.56 -1.19 9.27
C GLN A 52 9.90 0.18 9.89
N ASN A 53 10.53 1.07 9.12
CA ASN A 53 10.86 2.41 9.60
C ASN A 53 9.60 3.22 9.91
N TYR A 54 8.60 3.18 9.01
CA TYR A 54 7.31 3.83 9.23
C TYR A 54 6.56 3.28 10.45
N LEU A 55 6.49 1.95 10.59
CA LEU A 55 5.84 1.28 11.71
C LEU A 55 6.51 1.64 13.05
N ARG A 56 7.85 1.66 13.10
CA ARG A 56 8.59 2.08 14.30
C ARG A 56 8.35 3.55 14.65
N ALA A 57 8.29 4.43 13.64
CA ALA A 57 8.17 5.87 13.86
C ALA A 57 6.75 6.31 14.21
N GLN A 58 5.71 5.73 13.59
CA GLN A 58 4.33 6.21 13.67
C GLN A 58 3.40 5.25 14.42
N HIS A 59 3.72 3.95 14.46
CA HIS A 59 2.87 2.92 15.04
C HIS A 59 3.61 2.02 16.06
N PRO A 60 4.32 2.57 17.06
CA PRO A 60 5.03 1.77 18.05
C PRO A 60 4.08 0.86 18.86
N HIS A 61 2.80 1.22 18.96
CA HIS A 61 1.78 0.41 19.62
C HIS A 61 1.46 -0.90 18.85
N LEU A 62 1.49 -0.89 17.51
CA LEU A 62 1.34 -2.11 16.71
C LEU A 62 2.52 -3.06 16.92
N LEU A 63 3.71 -2.50 17.12
CA LEU A 63 4.92 -3.28 17.38
C LEU A 63 4.96 -3.94 18.76
N ARG A 64 4.02 -3.60 19.65
CA ARG A 64 3.84 -4.31 20.93
C ARG A 64 3.09 -5.63 20.74
N ALA A 65 2.30 -5.75 19.68
CA ALA A 65 1.49 -6.92 19.37
C ALA A 65 2.10 -7.77 18.25
N TYR A 66 2.81 -7.15 17.30
CA TYR A 66 3.38 -7.79 16.13
C TYR A 66 4.85 -7.41 15.95
N ASP A 67 5.68 -8.36 15.51
CA ASP A 67 7.05 -8.08 15.11
C ASP A 67 7.09 -7.18 13.85
N ASP A 68 8.04 -6.23 13.80
CA ASP A 68 8.12 -5.28 12.68
C ASP A 68 8.43 -5.97 11.34
N GLY A 69 9.20 -7.06 11.37
CA GLY A 69 9.50 -7.88 10.22
C GLY A 69 8.30 -8.68 9.77
N PHE A 70 7.58 -9.30 10.69
CA PHE A 70 6.35 -10.05 10.38
C PHE A 70 5.28 -9.13 9.77
N LEU A 71 5.02 -7.98 10.38
CA LEU A 71 3.99 -7.05 9.92
C LEU A 71 4.34 -6.46 8.55
N ALA A 72 5.62 -6.10 8.34
CA ALA A 72 6.08 -5.63 7.03
C ALA A 72 5.91 -6.72 5.95
N ASP A 73 6.23 -7.98 6.25
CA ASP A 73 6.07 -9.09 5.30
C ASP A 73 4.59 -9.33 4.96
N ALA A 74 3.71 -9.32 5.97
CA ALA A 74 2.27 -9.46 5.80
C ALA A 74 1.68 -8.38 4.88
N ILE A 75 2.11 -7.13 5.04
CA ILE A 75 1.71 -6.00 4.18
C ILE A 75 2.20 -6.20 2.75
N LEU A 76 3.45 -6.61 2.56
CA LEU A 76 4.02 -6.84 1.23
C LEU A 76 3.33 -8.01 0.53
N ASP A 77 3.02 -9.08 1.25
CA ASP A 77 2.26 -10.20 0.68
C ASP A 77 0.84 -9.77 0.28
N ALA A 78 0.15 -9.00 1.12
CA ALA A 78 -1.15 -8.43 0.79
C ALA A 78 -1.09 -7.52 -0.46
N LYS A 79 -0.08 -6.65 -0.55
CA LYS A 79 0.18 -5.81 -1.74
C LYS A 79 0.38 -6.68 -2.99
N ARG A 80 1.21 -7.72 -2.90
CA ARG A 80 1.49 -8.65 -4.01
C ARG A 80 0.24 -9.40 -4.46
N ARG A 81 -0.62 -9.86 -3.53
CA ARG A 81 -1.91 -10.50 -3.84
C ARG A 81 -2.83 -9.56 -4.62
N ARG A 82 -2.81 -8.26 -4.33
CA ARG A 82 -3.58 -7.25 -5.08
C ARG A 82 -3.00 -6.95 -6.46
N GLN A 83 -1.68 -7.09 -6.62
CA GLN A 83 -0.99 -6.88 -7.90
C GLN A 83 -1.00 -8.11 -8.83
N ALA A 84 -1.14 -9.33 -8.29
CA ALA A 84 -1.11 -10.58 -9.05
C ALA A 84 -2.20 -10.74 -10.15
N PRO A 85 -3.46 -10.27 -9.97
CA PRO A 85 -4.49 -10.37 -11.01
C PRO A 85 -4.32 -9.35 -12.15
N LEU A 86 -3.66 -8.21 -11.88
CA LEU A 86 -3.50 -7.11 -12.85
C LEU A 86 -2.55 -7.43 -14.00
N ALA A 87 -1.71 -8.47 -13.87
CA ALA A 87 -0.80 -8.90 -14.93
C ALA A 87 -1.51 -9.66 -16.08
N ARG A 88 -2.77 -10.10 -15.90
CA ARG A 88 -3.41 -11.03 -16.86
C ARG A 88 -4.42 -10.39 -17.82
N CYS A 89 -4.98 -9.21 -17.53
CA CYS A 89 -5.79 -8.39 -18.44
C CYS A 89 -5.83 -6.93 -17.95
N ALA A 90 -5.23 -6.01 -18.72
CA ALA A 90 -5.29 -4.52 -18.67
C ALA A 90 -5.32 -3.78 -17.30
N PRO A 91 -4.42 -2.80 -17.06
CA PRO A 91 -4.41 -2.00 -15.84
C PRO A 91 -5.40 -0.84 -15.96
N GLN A 92 -6.67 -1.04 -15.59
CA GLN A 92 -7.60 0.07 -15.54
C GLN A 92 -8.00 0.37 -14.11
N SER A 93 -7.43 1.48 -13.65
CA SER A 93 -7.91 2.29 -12.55
C SER A 93 -8.03 1.54 -11.23
N ALA A 94 -6.95 1.56 -10.44
CA ALA A 94 -7.12 1.48 -9.00
C ALA A 94 -8.15 2.57 -8.64
N PRO A 95 -9.31 2.23 -8.07
CA PRO A 95 -10.26 3.25 -7.66
C PRO A 95 -9.51 4.20 -6.73
N GLN A 96 -9.58 5.52 -7.01
CA GLN A 96 -9.11 6.54 -6.09
C GLN A 96 -10.02 6.52 -4.87
N ILE A 97 -9.83 5.52 -4.03
CA ILE A 97 -10.45 5.42 -2.72
C ILE A 97 -9.82 6.53 -1.90
N ASN A 98 -10.67 7.40 -1.36
CA ASN A 98 -10.26 8.34 -0.34
C ASN A 98 -9.97 7.53 0.92
N TRP A 99 -8.76 6.97 1.04
CA TRP A 99 -8.38 6.08 2.14
C TRP A 99 -8.45 6.77 3.51
N ALA A 100 -8.48 8.09 3.57
CA ALA A 100 -8.73 8.87 4.78
C ALA A 100 -10.20 8.84 5.24
N ASP A 101 -11.13 8.76 4.28
CA ASP A 101 -12.59 8.68 4.53
C ASP A 101 -13.15 7.27 4.34
N ALA A 102 -12.33 6.32 3.87
CA ALA A 102 -12.69 4.91 3.70
C ALA A 102 -13.13 4.38 5.05
N ARG A 103 -14.43 4.52 5.33
CA ARG A 103 -15.04 4.26 6.62
C ARG A 103 -14.58 2.87 7.00
N TRP A 104 -13.85 2.77 8.10
CA TRP A 104 -13.56 1.51 8.79
C TRP A 104 -14.88 0.97 9.32
N GLY A 105 -15.74 0.59 8.38
CA GLY A 105 -17.06 0.06 8.60
C GLY A 105 -16.87 -1.25 9.33
N GLU A 106 -17.15 -1.22 10.62
CA GLU A 106 -18.15 -2.11 11.21
C GLU A 106 -18.26 -3.44 10.45
N VAL A 107 -17.25 -4.31 10.58
CA VAL A 107 -17.46 -5.72 10.31
C VAL A 107 -18.35 -6.18 11.46
N GLY A 108 -19.65 -6.14 11.21
CA GLY A 108 -20.69 -6.57 12.14
C GLY A 108 -20.43 -8.01 12.57
N VAL A 109 -20.54 -8.21 13.89
CA VAL A 109 -20.71 -9.51 14.55
C VAL A 109 -21.96 -10.23 14.05
#